data_AF-H9F8J8-F1
#
_entry.id   AF-H9F8J8-F1
#
_cell.length_a   1.000
_cell.length_b   1.000
_cell.length_c   1.000
_cell.angle_alpha   90.00
_cell.angle_beta   90.00
_cell.angle_gamma   90.00
#
_symmetry.space_group_name_H-M   'P 1'
#
loop_
_entity.id
_entity.type
_entity.pdbx_description
1 polymer ?
#
loop_
_entity_poly.entity_id
_entity_poly.type
_entity_poly.pdbx_seq_one_letter_code
_entity_poly.pdbx_strand_id
1 'polypeptide(L)'
;FAIADYPEQICDKQLLATWKRIIQAHGGTVDPTFTSRCTHLLCESQVSSVYAQAIRERKRCITAHWLNTVLKKKKMVPPHRALHFPVAFPPGGKPCSQHIISVTGFVDSDRDDLKLMAYLAGAKYTGYLCRSNTVLICKEPTGLKYEKAKEWRIPCVNAQWLGDILLGNFEALRQIQYSRYTAFSLQDPFAPTQHLVLNLLDAWRVPLKVSAELLMSVRLPPKLKQNEVANVQPSSKRARIEDIPPPTKKLTPELTPFVLFTGFEPVQVQQYIKKLYILGGEVAESAQKCTHLVASKVTRTVKFLTAISVVKHIVTPEWLEECFRCQKFIDEQNYILRDAEAEVLFSFSLEESLKRAHVSPLFKAKYFYITPGICPSLSTMKAIVECAGGKVLSKQPSFRKLMEHKQNSSLSEIILISCENDLHLCREYFARGIDVHNAEFVLTGVLTQTLDYESYKFN
;
A
#
# COMPACT_ATOMS: atom_id res chain seq x y z
N PHE A 1 7.01 11.74 -29.37
CA PHE A 1 7.03 10.55 -28.51
C PHE A 1 6.48 9.40 -29.32
N ALA A 2 6.99 8.19 -29.11
CA ALA A 2 6.27 6.95 -29.45
C ALA A 2 5.99 6.21 -28.13
N ILE A 3 4.95 5.37 -28.11
CA ILE A 3 4.59 4.56 -26.95
C ILE A 3 4.57 3.09 -27.39
N ALA A 4 5.24 2.21 -26.64
CA ALA A 4 5.34 0.79 -26.95
C ALA A 4 5.32 -0.06 -25.66
N ASP A 5 5.09 -1.37 -25.80
CA ASP A 5 5.26 -2.38 -24.73
C ASP A 5 4.30 -2.28 -23.54
N TYR A 6 3.21 -1.50 -23.66
CA TYR A 6 2.11 -1.49 -22.69
C TYR A 6 0.99 -2.41 -23.20
N PRO A 7 0.49 -3.38 -22.39
CA PRO A 7 -0.58 -4.27 -22.80
C PRO A 7 -1.81 -3.50 -23.28
N GLU A 8 -2.47 -3.94 -24.36
CA GLU A 8 -3.74 -3.33 -24.80
C GLU A 8 -4.95 -3.94 -24.10
N GLN A 9 -4.93 -4.05 -22.76
CA GLN A 9 -6.14 -4.39 -22.01
C GLN A 9 -7.08 -3.17 -21.91
N ILE A 10 -8.36 -3.38 -21.60
CA ILE A 10 -9.40 -2.33 -21.63
C ILE A 10 -9.04 -1.14 -20.71
N CYS A 11 -8.44 -1.41 -19.54
CA CYS A 11 -7.98 -0.38 -18.60
C CYS A 11 -6.80 0.44 -19.16
N ASP A 12 -5.89 -0.22 -19.88
CA ASP A 12 -4.67 0.39 -20.42
C ASP A 12 -4.94 1.29 -21.64
N LYS A 13 -6.00 1.03 -22.41
CA LYS A 13 -6.42 1.93 -23.51
C LYS A 13 -6.77 3.34 -23.02
N GLN A 14 -7.40 3.44 -21.84
CA GLN A 14 -7.72 4.73 -21.23
C GLN A 14 -6.46 5.43 -20.69
N LEU A 15 -5.50 4.67 -20.17
CA LEU A 15 -4.20 5.16 -19.71
C LEU A 15 -3.36 5.71 -20.88
N LEU A 16 -3.26 4.97 -21.99
CA LEU A 16 -2.58 5.39 -23.22
C LEU A 16 -3.19 6.65 -23.82
N ALA A 17 -4.53 6.72 -23.87
CA ALA A 17 -5.24 7.93 -24.32
C ALA A 17 -4.93 9.13 -23.41
N THR A 18 -4.83 8.89 -22.10
CA THR A 18 -4.49 9.92 -21.11
C THR A 18 -3.06 10.43 -21.31
N TRP A 19 -2.06 9.56 -21.48
CA TRP A 19 -0.69 9.99 -21.76
C TRP A 19 -0.57 10.76 -23.06
N LYS A 20 -1.26 10.32 -24.13
CA LYS A 20 -1.30 11.05 -25.41
C LYS A 20 -1.82 12.47 -25.23
N ARG A 21 -2.96 12.64 -24.56
CA ARG A 21 -3.56 13.96 -24.26
C ARG A 21 -2.64 14.81 -23.39
N ILE A 22 -2.03 14.24 -22.36
CA ILE A 22 -1.14 14.97 -21.45
C ILE A 22 0.11 15.46 -22.20
N ILE A 23 0.74 14.61 -23.02
CA ILE A 23 1.90 14.99 -23.83
C ILE A 23 1.52 16.14 -24.77
N GLN A 24 0.37 16.04 -25.45
CA GLN A 24 -0.15 17.08 -26.33
C GLN A 24 -0.44 18.39 -25.60
N ALA A 25 -1.09 18.33 -24.43
CA ALA A 25 -1.39 19.50 -23.61
C ALA A 25 -0.13 20.24 -23.12
N HIS A 26 1.02 19.55 -23.08
CA HIS A 26 2.31 20.13 -22.70
C HIS A 26 3.23 20.38 -23.91
N GLY A 27 2.66 20.47 -25.13
CA GLY A 27 3.37 20.85 -26.35
C GLY A 27 4.20 19.74 -27.00
N GLY A 28 4.09 18.50 -26.53
CA GLY A 28 4.68 17.34 -27.17
C GLY A 28 3.76 16.72 -28.22
N THR A 29 4.32 15.95 -29.15
CA THR A 29 3.54 15.14 -30.11
C THR A 29 3.72 13.65 -29.81
N VAL A 30 2.68 12.85 -30.09
CA VAL A 30 2.76 11.39 -30.02
C VAL A 30 2.48 10.81 -31.39
N ASP A 31 3.45 10.09 -31.93
CA ASP A 31 3.32 9.41 -33.22
C ASP A 31 2.73 8.01 -32.98
N PRO A 32 1.85 7.51 -33.88
CA PRO A 32 1.25 6.18 -33.75
C PRO A 32 2.28 5.04 -33.79
N THR A 33 3.38 5.25 -34.49
CA THR A 33 4.48 4.30 -34.65
C THR A 33 5.81 4.97 -34.33
N PHE A 34 6.80 4.17 -33.92
CA PHE A 34 8.14 4.67 -33.71
C PHE A 34 8.81 5.00 -35.05
N THR A 35 9.28 6.23 -35.18
CA THR A 35 9.92 6.76 -36.40
C THR A 35 11.12 7.64 -36.03
N SER A 36 11.97 7.97 -37.00
CA SER A 36 13.20 8.74 -36.77
C SER A 36 12.99 10.15 -36.18
N ARG A 37 11.80 10.74 -36.36
CA ARG A 37 11.41 12.03 -35.76
C ARG A 37 11.14 11.94 -34.26
N CYS A 38 10.90 10.75 -33.72
CA CYS A 38 10.68 10.57 -32.29
C CYS A 38 11.94 10.91 -31.49
N THR A 39 11.77 11.70 -30.43
CA THR A 39 12.84 12.07 -29.50
C THR A 39 12.87 11.18 -28.26
N HIS A 40 11.71 10.64 -27.87
CA HIS A 40 11.51 9.79 -26.72
C HIS A 40 10.66 8.58 -27.09
N LEU A 41 11.05 7.42 -26.57
CA LEU A 41 10.25 6.20 -26.56
C LEU A 41 9.76 5.98 -25.12
N LEU A 42 8.43 5.98 -24.96
CA LEU A 42 7.77 5.56 -23.72
C LEU A 42 7.57 4.04 -23.79
N CYS A 43 8.30 3.27 -22.99
CA CYS A 43 8.25 1.81 -23.03
C CYS A 43 8.43 1.20 -21.64
N GLU A 44 7.82 0.03 -21.43
CA GLU A 44 7.91 -0.71 -20.17
C GLU A 44 9.09 -1.69 -20.15
N SER A 45 9.53 -2.21 -21.30
CA SER A 45 10.54 -3.28 -21.39
C SER A 45 11.74 -2.91 -22.28
N GLN A 46 12.93 -3.40 -21.92
CA GLN A 46 14.18 -3.26 -22.67
C GLN A 46 14.41 -4.36 -23.71
N VAL A 47 13.47 -5.29 -23.91
CA VAL A 47 13.68 -6.42 -24.84
C VAL A 47 12.82 -6.35 -26.10
N SER A 48 12.04 -5.28 -26.28
CA SER A 48 11.24 -5.11 -27.49
C SER A 48 12.08 -4.71 -28.69
N SER A 49 11.62 -5.07 -29.89
CA SER A 49 12.26 -4.67 -31.15
C SER A 49 12.28 -3.14 -31.31
N VAL A 50 11.22 -2.46 -30.86
CA VAL A 50 11.10 -1.01 -30.86
C VAL A 50 12.11 -0.36 -29.91
N TYR A 51 12.29 -0.91 -28.72
CA TYR A 51 13.34 -0.48 -27.80
C TYR A 51 14.74 -0.64 -28.41
N ALA A 52 15.04 -1.82 -28.98
CA ALA A 52 16.33 -2.09 -29.60
C ALA A 52 16.64 -1.10 -30.75
N GLN A 53 15.62 -0.77 -31.56
CA GLN A 53 15.73 0.26 -32.58
C GLN A 53 15.99 1.65 -31.97
N ALA A 54 15.23 2.04 -30.95
CA ALA A 54 15.36 3.33 -30.30
C ALA A 54 16.74 3.55 -29.67
N ILE A 55 17.32 2.52 -29.03
CA ILE A 55 18.68 2.56 -28.52
C ILE A 55 19.71 2.74 -29.63
N ARG A 56 19.58 2.00 -30.75
CA ARG A 56 20.48 2.13 -31.91
C ARG A 56 20.46 3.54 -32.51
N GLU A 57 19.27 4.15 -32.55
CA GLU A 57 19.07 5.54 -33.00
C GLU A 57 19.36 6.60 -31.92
N ARG A 58 19.92 6.20 -30.77
CA ARG A 58 20.24 7.07 -29.62
C ARG A 58 19.05 7.90 -29.14
N LYS A 59 17.87 7.30 -29.09
CA LYS A 59 16.65 7.93 -28.55
C LYS A 59 16.55 7.71 -27.04
N ARG A 60 15.80 8.59 -26.39
CA ARG A 60 15.58 8.56 -24.94
C ARG A 60 14.49 7.55 -24.59
N CYS A 61 14.86 6.40 -24.05
CA CYS A 61 13.93 5.35 -23.63
C CYS A 61 13.60 5.53 -22.14
N ILE A 62 12.32 5.76 -21.83
CA ILE A 62 11.83 6.06 -20.48
C ILE A 62 10.44 5.44 -20.25
N THR A 63 10.01 5.37 -18.99
CA THR A 63 8.67 4.90 -18.62
C THR A 63 7.70 6.06 -18.35
N ALA A 64 6.43 5.73 -18.18
CA ALA A 64 5.42 6.69 -17.71
C ALA A 64 5.73 7.31 -16.34
N HIS A 65 6.50 6.63 -15.46
CA HIS A 65 6.91 7.20 -14.18
C HIS A 65 7.83 8.40 -14.36
N TRP A 66 8.74 8.34 -15.33
CA TRP A 66 9.56 9.49 -15.69
C TRP A 66 8.70 10.66 -16.19
N LEU A 67 7.73 10.38 -17.06
CA LEU A 67 6.81 11.40 -17.60
C LEU A 67 6.06 12.09 -16.46
N ASN A 68 5.51 11.31 -15.51
CA ASN A 68 4.86 11.84 -14.32
C ASN A 68 5.79 12.73 -13.49
N THR A 69 7.06 12.34 -13.32
CA THR A 69 8.04 13.13 -12.58
C THR A 69 8.34 14.48 -13.25
N VAL A 70 8.54 14.51 -14.57
CA VAL A 70 8.82 15.79 -15.26
C VAL A 70 7.60 16.71 -15.30
N LEU A 71 6.39 16.16 -15.37
CA LEU A 71 5.14 16.92 -15.29
C LEU A 71 4.97 17.53 -13.89
N LYS A 72 5.16 16.74 -12.82
CA LYS A 72 5.12 17.23 -11.44
C LYS A 72 6.15 18.33 -11.20
N LYS A 73 7.39 18.15 -11.68
CA LYS A 73 8.47 19.14 -11.57
C LYS A 73 8.33 20.33 -12.52
N LYS A 74 7.41 20.27 -13.50
CA LYS A 74 7.28 21.22 -14.61
C LYS A 74 8.62 21.54 -15.28
N LYS A 75 9.51 20.54 -15.33
CA LYS A 75 10.88 20.68 -15.82
C LYS A 75 11.34 19.38 -16.46
N MET A 76 11.90 19.49 -17.66
CA MET A 76 12.54 18.39 -18.37
C MET A 76 13.85 18.02 -17.67
N VAL A 77 13.89 16.88 -16.98
CA VAL A 77 15.08 16.38 -16.29
C VAL A 77 15.39 14.93 -16.69
N PRO A 78 16.66 14.51 -16.71
CA PRO A 78 17.01 13.11 -16.96
C PRO A 78 16.39 12.15 -15.94
N PRO A 79 16.18 10.87 -16.34
CA PRO A 79 15.73 9.83 -15.42
C PRO A 79 16.78 9.57 -14.33
N HIS A 80 16.33 9.51 -13.07
CA HIS A 80 17.17 9.41 -11.88
C HIS A 80 16.63 8.41 -10.84
N ARG A 81 15.55 7.70 -11.14
CA ARG A 81 15.00 6.63 -10.30
C ARG A 81 14.92 5.35 -11.13
N ALA A 82 15.07 4.17 -10.50
CA ALA A 82 15.00 2.88 -11.20
C ALA A 82 13.71 2.75 -12.06
N LEU A 83 12.54 3.10 -11.51
CA LEU A 83 11.26 3.06 -12.21
C LEU A 83 11.16 4.01 -13.42
N HIS A 84 12.06 4.99 -13.57
CA HIS A 84 12.06 5.87 -14.75
C HIS A 84 12.58 5.16 -16.01
N PHE A 85 13.26 4.03 -15.85
CA PHE A 85 13.82 3.23 -16.93
C PHE A 85 12.96 1.98 -17.17
N PRO A 86 12.88 1.49 -18.42
CA PRO A 86 12.18 0.25 -18.74
C PRO A 86 12.83 -0.95 -18.02
N VAL A 87 12.05 -2.00 -17.71
CA VAL A 87 12.57 -3.21 -17.06
C VAL A 87 13.42 -4.04 -18.03
N ALA A 88 14.49 -4.67 -17.54
CA ALA A 88 15.46 -5.40 -18.34
C ALA A 88 15.06 -6.85 -18.70
N PHE A 89 13.79 -7.20 -18.55
CA PHE A 89 13.25 -8.54 -18.84
C PHE A 89 11.97 -8.45 -19.68
N PRO A 90 11.59 -9.53 -20.39
CA PRO A 90 10.38 -9.55 -21.22
C PRO A 90 9.10 -9.34 -20.40
N PRO A 91 8.03 -8.84 -21.02
CA PRO A 91 6.69 -8.87 -20.43
C PRO A 91 6.35 -10.28 -19.93
N GLY A 92 5.89 -10.37 -18.68
CA GLY A 92 5.65 -11.66 -18.01
C GLY A 92 6.89 -12.31 -17.38
N GLY A 93 8.09 -11.75 -17.58
CA GLY A 93 9.28 -12.10 -16.83
C GLY A 93 9.11 -11.78 -15.35
N LYS A 94 9.28 -12.79 -14.48
CA LYS A 94 9.06 -12.68 -13.03
C LYS A 94 10.31 -13.12 -12.27
N PRO A 95 11.42 -12.35 -12.35
CA PRO A 95 12.70 -12.73 -11.73
C PRO A 95 12.59 -12.93 -10.21
N CYS A 96 11.65 -12.26 -9.54
CA CYS A 96 11.41 -12.38 -8.10
C CYS A 96 10.15 -13.22 -7.76
N SER A 97 9.68 -14.10 -8.64
CA SER A 97 8.46 -14.91 -8.43
C SER A 97 8.44 -15.74 -7.15
N GLN A 98 9.62 -16.15 -6.68
CA GLN A 98 9.78 -16.93 -5.44
C GLN A 98 9.83 -16.08 -4.17
N HIS A 99 9.84 -14.74 -4.30
CA HIS A 99 10.01 -13.85 -3.16
C HIS A 99 8.69 -13.30 -2.63
N ILE A 100 8.58 -13.29 -1.29
CA ILE A 100 7.51 -12.63 -0.54
C ILE A 100 8.14 -11.45 0.23
N ILE A 101 7.94 -10.24 -0.29
CA ILE A 101 8.60 -9.01 0.17
C ILE A 101 7.70 -8.23 1.13
N SER A 102 8.26 -7.82 2.26
CA SER A 102 7.70 -6.77 3.12
C SER A 102 8.60 -5.53 3.08
N VAL A 103 8.00 -4.36 3.29
CA VAL A 103 8.71 -3.06 3.31
C VAL A 103 8.54 -2.38 4.69
N THR A 104 9.59 -1.70 5.16
CA THR A 104 9.58 -0.86 6.36
C THR A 104 10.43 0.41 6.19
N GLY A 105 10.05 1.50 6.87
CA GLY A 105 10.80 2.77 6.85
C GLY A 105 10.59 3.64 5.60
N PHE A 106 9.85 3.18 4.60
CA PHE A 106 9.43 3.96 3.42
C PHE A 106 7.97 4.43 3.58
N VAL A 107 7.69 5.65 3.13
CA VAL A 107 6.38 6.31 3.26
C VAL A 107 5.85 6.75 1.89
N ASP A 108 4.54 7.01 1.81
CA ASP A 108 3.83 7.57 0.66
C ASP A 108 4.24 6.97 -0.70
N SER A 109 4.59 7.85 -1.65
CA SER A 109 4.98 7.50 -3.01
C SER A 109 6.19 6.57 -3.07
N ASP A 110 7.15 6.69 -2.14
CA ASP A 110 8.32 5.82 -2.14
C ASP A 110 7.92 4.38 -1.76
N ARG A 111 6.93 4.23 -0.87
CA ARG A 111 6.39 2.91 -0.52
C ARG A 111 5.55 2.32 -1.66
N ASP A 112 4.77 3.15 -2.35
CA ASP A 112 3.98 2.71 -3.49
C ASP A 112 4.89 2.37 -4.70
N ASP A 113 5.98 3.12 -4.91
CA ASP A 113 7.04 2.78 -5.87
C ASP A 113 7.62 1.39 -5.56
N LEU A 114 7.95 1.07 -4.30
CA LEU A 114 8.45 -0.27 -3.93
C LEU A 114 7.44 -1.40 -4.16
N LYS A 115 6.15 -1.16 -3.92
CA LYS A 115 5.10 -2.15 -4.24
C LYS A 115 5.04 -2.40 -5.73
N LEU A 116 5.08 -1.35 -6.53
CA LEU A 116 5.07 -1.45 -7.97
C LEU A 116 6.33 -2.17 -8.47
N MET A 117 7.51 -1.82 -7.95
CA MET A 117 8.75 -2.51 -8.28
C MET A 117 8.68 -4.00 -7.96
N ALA A 118 8.07 -4.37 -6.82
CA ALA A 118 7.90 -5.77 -6.42
C ALA A 118 6.94 -6.49 -7.38
N TYR A 119 5.82 -5.84 -7.73
CA TYR A 119 4.87 -6.35 -8.72
C TYR A 119 5.51 -6.56 -10.09
N LEU A 120 6.24 -5.58 -10.61
CA LEU A 120 6.94 -5.66 -11.90
C LEU A 120 7.97 -6.78 -11.92
N ALA A 121 8.70 -6.99 -10.81
CA ALA A 121 9.64 -8.11 -10.67
C ALA A 121 8.94 -9.47 -10.45
N GLY A 122 7.62 -9.48 -10.25
CA GLY A 122 6.81 -10.68 -10.00
C GLY A 122 6.79 -11.19 -8.56
N ALA A 123 7.29 -10.42 -7.59
CA ALA A 123 7.27 -10.79 -6.17
C ALA A 123 5.89 -10.58 -5.53
N LYS A 124 5.57 -11.40 -4.53
CA LYS A 124 4.39 -11.16 -3.67
C LYS A 124 4.72 -10.09 -2.64
N TYR A 125 3.89 -9.06 -2.53
CA TYR A 125 4.05 -8.04 -1.50
C TYR A 125 3.12 -8.29 -0.30
N THR A 126 3.65 -8.15 0.92
CA THR A 126 2.84 -8.18 2.15
C THR A 126 3.01 -6.89 2.97
N GLY A 127 1.89 -6.39 3.50
CA GLY A 127 1.89 -5.24 4.39
C GLY A 127 2.50 -5.54 5.77
N TYR A 128 2.49 -6.81 6.19
CA TYR A 128 3.04 -7.35 7.42
C TYR A 128 4.35 -8.12 7.16
N LEU A 129 5.09 -8.43 8.23
CA LEU A 129 6.25 -9.32 8.18
C LEU A 129 5.97 -10.58 9.01
N CYS A 130 6.18 -11.75 8.41
CA CYS A 130 6.09 -13.07 9.04
C CYS A 130 7.27 -13.96 8.57
N ARG A 131 7.38 -15.19 9.12
CA ARG A 131 8.47 -16.12 8.75
C ARG A 131 8.43 -16.63 7.31
N SER A 132 7.28 -16.55 6.63
CA SER A 132 7.21 -16.91 5.20
C SER A 132 7.68 -15.76 4.29
N ASN A 133 7.90 -14.55 4.82
CA ASN A 133 8.57 -13.51 4.06
C ASN A 133 10.02 -13.90 3.78
N THR A 134 10.43 -13.74 2.53
CA THR A 134 11.77 -14.11 2.08
C THR A 134 12.75 -12.95 2.14
N VAL A 135 12.25 -11.70 2.09
CA VAL A 135 13.08 -10.48 2.09
C VAL A 135 12.33 -9.36 2.79
N LEU A 136 13.03 -8.60 3.64
CA LEU A 136 12.57 -7.31 4.15
C LEU A 136 13.35 -6.18 3.46
N ILE A 137 12.65 -5.28 2.77
CA ILE A 137 13.24 -4.04 2.28
C ILE A 137 13.07 -2.96 3.37
N CYS A 138 14.18 -2.44 3.88
CA CYS A 138 14.20 -1.44 4.95
C CYS A 138 15.00 -0.19 4.58
N LYS A 139 14.46 0.99 4.88
CA LYS A 139 15.15 2.27 4.68
C LYS A 139 16.28 2.46 5.68
N GLU A 140 16.01 2.11 6.94
CA GLU A 140 16.92 2.20 8.07
C GLU A 140 16.94 0.86 8.82
N PRO A 141 18.04 0.51 9.51
CA PRO A 141 18.17 -0.74 10.24
C PRO A 141 17.49 -0.65 11.62
N THR A 142 16.25 -0.16 11.65
CA THR A 142 15.50 0.14 12.87
C THR A 142 14.05 -0.31 12.77
N GLY A 143 13.41 -0.45 13.93
CA GLY A 143 11.99 -0.74 14.06
C GLY A 143 11.64 -2.24 14.10
N LEU A 144 10.41 -2.51 14.55
CA LEU A 144 9.96 -3.85 14.91
C LEU A 144 10.10 -4.89 13.78
N LYS A 145 9.82 -4.50 12.53
CA LYS A 145 9.98 -5.40 11.39
C LYS A 145 11.45 -5.76 11.15
N TYR A 146 12.37 -4.81 11.28
CA TYR A 146 13.79 -5.07 11.10
C TYR A 146 14.32 -6.01 12.18
N GLU A 147 14.00 -5.73 13.45
CA GLU A 147 14.37 -6.59 14.59
C GLU A 147 13.84 -8.02 14.41
N LYS A 148 12.57 -8.17 14.02
CA LYS A 148 11.97 -9.49 13.77
C LYS A 148 12.55 -10.18 12.54
N ALA A 149 12.87 -9.46 11.48
CA ALA A 149 13.57 -10.05 10.32
C ALA A 149 14.94 -10.60 10.73
N LYS A 150 15.70 -9.88 11.56
CA LYS A 150 16.99 -10.37 12.10
C LYS A 150 16.81 -11.60 12.98
N GLU A 151 15.83 -11.60 13.89
CA GLU A 151 15.47 -12.75 14.73
C GLU A 151 15.13 -13.99 13.88
N TRP A 152 14.35 -13.80 12.81
CA TRP A 152 13.90 -14.88 11.92
C TRP A 152 14.88 -15.21 10.79
N ARG A 153 16.06 -14.58 10.79
CA ARG A 153 17.10 -14.73 9.75
C ARG A 153 16.60 -14.42 8.34
N ILE A 154 15.63 -13.53 8.21
CA ILE A 154 15.15 -13.00 6.93
C ILE A 154 16.15 -11.92 6.47
N PRO A 155 16.68 -11.99 5.24
CA PRO A 155 17.55 -10.96 4.67
C PRO A 155 16.89 -9.57 4.71
N CYS A 156 17.59 -8.61 5.32
CA CYS A 156 17.22 -7.19 5.31
C CYS A 156 18.06 -6.47 4.25
N VAL A 157 17.41 -5.83 3.28
CA VAL A 157 18.08 -5.11 2.19
C VAL A 157 17.49 -3.71 1.98
N ASN A 158 18.22 -2.83 1.29
CA ASN A 158 17.74 -1.51 0.89
C ASN A 158 16.95 -1.58 -0.44
N ALA A 159 16.40 -0.44 -0.87
CA ALA A 159 15.61 -0.34 -2.11
C ALA A 159 16.42 -0.59 -3.40
N GLN A 160 17.74 -0.40 -3.38
CA GLN A 160 18.59 -0.61 -4.56
C GLN A 160 18.62 -2.07 -4.99
N TRP A 161 18.44 -3.03 -4.08
CA TRP A 161 18.37 -4.45 -4.42
C TRP A 161 17.31 -4.73 -5.47
N LEU A 162 16.10 -4.22 -5.24
CA LEU A 162 14.99 -4.41 -6.16
C LEU A 162 15.15 -3.57 -7.43
N GLY A 163 15.69 -2.34 -7.30
CA GLY A 163 15.98 -1.48 -8.45
C GLY A 163 16.98 -2.10 -9.41
N ASP A 164 18.06 -2.69 -8.89
CA ASP A 164 19.09 -3.35 -9.70
C ASP A 164 18.55 -4.57 -10.45
N ILE A 165 17.67 -5.35 -9.81
CA ILE A 165 16.99 -6.49 -10.46
C ILE A 165 16.12 -6.01 -11.62
N LEU A 166 15.34 -4.94 -11.43
CA LEU A 166 14.54 -4.35 -12.51
C LEU A 166 15.41 -3.88 -13.68
N LEU A 167 16.63 -3.42 -13.40
CA LEU A 167 17.58 -2.93 -14.38
C LEU A 167 18.52 -4.04 -14.92
N GLY A 168 18.26 -5.31 -14.62
CA GLY A 168 18.90 -6.47 -15.25
C GLY A 168 20.06 -7.08 -14.48
N ASN A 169 20.38 -6.59 -13.28
CA ASN A 169 21.38 -7.21 -12.43
C ASN A 169 20.78 -8.39 -11.62
N PHE A 170 20.54 -9.51 -12.30
CA PHE A 170 19.94 -10.71 -11.68
C PHE A 170 20.87 -11.39 -10.67
N GLU A 171 22.18 -11.12 -10.68
CA GLU A 171 23.11 -11.60 -9.65
C GLU A 171 22.74 -11.08 -8.25
N ALA A 172 22.01 -9.96 -8.16
CA ALA A 172 21.47 -9.46 -6.89
C ALA A 172 20.56 -10.48 -6.17
N LEU A 173 19.91 -11.39 -6.91
CA LEU A 173 19.10 -12.47 -6.32
C LEU A 173 19.96 -13.48 -5.53
N ARG A 174 21.18 -13.75 -6.01
CA ARG A 174 22.14 -14.66 -5.38
C ARG A 174 23.00 -13.96 -4.33
N GLN A 175 23.22 -12.67 -4.50
CA GLN A 175 24.13 -11.85 -3.69
C GLN A 175 23.38 -10.90 -2.75
N ILE A 176 22.24 -11.33 -2.20
CA ILE A 176 21.37 -10.48 -1.36
C ILE A 176 22.07 -9.91 -0.12
N GLN A 177 23.14 -10.55 0.35
CA GLN A 177 23.93 -10.14 1.52
C GLN A 177 25.08 -9.18 1.18
N TYR A 178 25.27 -8.80 -0.08
CA TYR A 178 26.33 -7.86 -0.45
C TYR A 178 26.17 -6.52 0.26
N SER A 179 27.31 -5.95 0.64
CA SER A 179 27.41 -4.73 1.46
C SER A 179 26.58 -3.57 0.89
N ARG A 180 26.50 -3.48 -0.45
CA ARG A 180 25.71 -2.45 -1.14
C ARG A 180 24.21 -2.55 -0.88
N TYR A 181 23.67 -3.75 -0.66
CA TYR A 181 22.24 -3.96 -0.38
C TYR A 181 21.96 -3.94 1.12
N THR A 182 22.98 -4.15 1.96
CA THR A 182 22.88 -4.04 3.42
C THR A 182 23.35 -2.69 3.96
N ALA A 183 23.72 -1.74 3.08
CA ALA A 183 24.01 -0.36 3.43
C ALA A 183 22.69 0.44 3.48
N PHE A 184 22.27 0.84 4.67
CA PHE A 184 21.00 1.54 4.89
C PHE A 184 21.20 3.05 4.99
N SER A 185 20.10 3.80 5.12
CA SER A 185 20.10 5.26 5.28
C SER A 185 20.69 6.01 4.08
N LEU A 186 20.46 5.49 2.87
CA LEU A 186 20.90 6.13 1.63
C LEU A 186 20.18 7.47 1.41
N GLN A 187 20.92 8.46 0.91
CA GLN A 187 20.37 9.78 0.57
C GLN A 187 19.33 9.69 -0.57
N ASP A 188 19.60 8.85 -1.57
CA ASP A 188 18.66 8.54 -2.65
C ASP A 188 18.52 7.01 -2.81
N PRO A 189 17.57 6.39 -2.08
CA PRO A 189 17.40 4.93 -2.08
C PRO A 189 16.97 4.36 -3.44
N PHE A 190 16.41 5.18 -4.33
CA PHE A 190 15.86 4.77 -5.62
C PHE A 190 16.76 5.11 -6.80
N ALA A 191 17.90 5.77 -6.54
CA ALA A 191 18.89 6.07 -7.56
C ALA A 191 19.35 4.78 -8.26
N PRO A 192 19.30 4.72 -9.59
CA PRO A 192 19.75 3.55 -10.33
C PRO A 192 21.27 3.41 -10.22
N THR A 193 21.75 2.17 -10.24
CA THR A 193 23.17 1.92 -10.35
C THR A 193 23.70 2.40 -11.70
N GLN A 194 24.69 3.28 -11.69
CA GLN A 194 25.12 4.04 -12.87
C GLN A 194 25.51 3.16 -14.07
N HIS A 195 26.22 2.03 -13.84
CA HIS A 195 26.63 1.15 -14.94
C HIS A 195 25.46 0.40 -15.59
N LEU A 196 24.35 0.15 -14.86
CA LEU A 196 23.16 -0.51 -15.40
C LEU A 196 22.37 0.40 -16.35
N VAL A 197 22.49 1.72 -16.17
CA VAL A 197 21.72 2.72 -16.94
C VAL A 197 22.59 3.58 -17.86
N LEU A 198 23.88 3.29 -17.98
CA LEU A 198 24.83 4.13 -18.74
C LEU A 198 24.38 4.31 -20.20
N ASN A 199 24.00 3.21 -20.87
CA ASN A 199 23.54 3.22 -22.25
C ASN A 199 22.21 3.97 -22.42
N LEU A 200 21.33 3.89 -21.41
CA LEU A 200 20.04 4.58 -21.39
C LEU A 200 20.19 6.10 -21.19
N LEU A 201 21.24 6.52 -20.48
CA LEU A 201 21.54 7.91 -20.20
C LEU A 201 22.31 8.61 -21.34
N ASP A 202 22.91 7.87 -22.28
CA ASP A 202 23.74 8.46 -23.34
C ASP A 202 22.93 9.45 -24.20
N ALA A 203 21.70 9.10 -24.57
CA ALA A 203 20.77 9.94 -25.34
C ALA A 203 20.39 11.26 -24.62
N TRP A 204 20.63 11.36 -23.31
CA TRP A 204 20.36 12.56 -22.52
C TRP A 204 21.52 13.56 -22.52
N ARG A 205 22.72 13.13 -22.92
CA ARG A 205 23.91 14.00 -23.05
C ARG A 205 23.83 14.93 -24.25
N VAL A 206 23.02 14.56 -25.25
CA VAL A 206 22.80 15.36 -26.46
C VAL A 206 21.56 16.25 -26.26
N PRO A 207 21.69 17.59 -26.35
CA PRO A 207 20.56 18.50 -26.31
C PRO A 207 19.59 18.26 -27.48
N LEU A 208 18.29 18.40 -27.24
CA LEU A 208 17.31 18.34 -28.32
C LEU A 208 17.35 19.65 -29.10
N LYS A 209 17.49 19.56 -30.42
CA LYS A 209 17.33 20.70 -31.32
C LYS A 209 15.83 20.95 -31.51
N VAL A 210 15.33 22.05 -30.94
CA VAL A 210 13.95 22.51 -31.15
C VAL A 210 14.00 23.66 -32.15
N SER A 211 13.27 23.56 -33.26
CA SER A 211 13.23 24.65 -34.25
C SER A 211 12.48 25.87 -33.70
N ALA A 212 12.87 27.07 -34.15
CA ALA A 212 12.25 28.32 -33.74
C ALA A 212 10.75 28.36 -34.09
N GLU A 213 10.35 27.78 -35.23
CA GLU A 213 8.95 27.65 -35.65
C GLU A 213 8.13 26.80 -34.66
N LEU A 214 8.70 25.71 -34.15
CA LEU A 214 8.02 24.86 -33.17
C LEU A 214 7.81 25.62 -31.85
N LEU A 215 8.80 26.39 -31.41
CA LEU A 215 8.71 27.24 -30.22
C LEU A 215 7.62 28.32 -30.34
N MET A 216 7.44 28.91 -31.54
CA MET A 216 6.41 29.92 -31.78
C MET A 216 4.98 29.34 -31.84
N SER A 217 4.84 28.08 -32.26
CA SER A 217 3.54 27.40 -32.34
C SER A 217 2.96 26.99 -30.97
N VAL A 218 3.79 26.91 -29.93
CA VAL A 218 3.39 26.56 -28.56
C VAL A 218 3.01 27.83 -27.77
N ARG A 219 1.83 28.39 -28.05
CA ARG A 219 1.21 29.39 -27.15
C ARG A 219 0.72 28.68 -25.89
N LEU A 220 1.47 28.82 -24.80
CA LEU A 220 1.03 28.39 -23.48
C LEU A 220 -0.26 29.15 -23.09
N PRO A 221 -1.30 28.48 -22.55
CA PRO A 221 -2.44 29.17 -21.95
C PRO A 221 -1.97 30.12 -20.84
N PRO A 222 -2.61 31.30 -20.66
CA PRO A 222 -2.22 32.22 -19.60
C PRO A 222 -2.38 31.55 -18.23
N LYS A 223 -1.32 31.64 -17.42
CA LYS A 223 -1.33 31.16 -16.02
C LYS A 223 -2.27 32.04 -15.20
N LEU A 224 -3.29 31.44 -14.57
CA LEU A 224 -3.97 32.05 -13.44
C LEU A 224 -2.98 32.20 -12.28
N LYS A 225 -2.81 33.43 -11.79
CA LYS A 225 -1.92 33.77 -10.67
C LYS A 225 -2.42 33.07 -9.39
N GLN A 226 -1.64 32.14 -8.86
CA GLN A 226 -1.79 31.69 -7.47
C GLN A 226 -1.03 32.68 -6.59
N ASN A 227 -1.76 33.28 -5.64
CA ASN A 227 -1.23 34.18 -4.64
C ASN A 227 -0.16 33.50 -3.77
N GLU A 228 0.86 34.28 -3.47
CA GLU A 228 1.98 33.97 -2.60
C GLU A 228 1.47 33.66 -1.18
N VAL A 229 1.90 32.52 -0.62
CA VAL A 229 1.84 32.29 0.83
C VAL A 229 3.28 32.17 1.31
N ALA A 230 3.60 33.03 2.27
CA ALA A 230 4.93 33.32 2.74
C ALA A 230 5.65 32.11 3.36
N ASN A 231 6.97 32.14 3.15
CA ASN A 231 8.02 31.32 3.73
C ASN A 231 7.91 31.20 5.26
N VAL A 232 7.85 29.97 5.80
CA VAL A 232 8.19 29.69 7.19
C VAL A 232 9.13 28.48 7.23
N GLN A 233 10.31 28.68 7.80
CA GLN A 233 11.36 27.68 8.00
C GLN A 233 10.91 26.56 8.97
N PRO A 234 11.36 25.30 8.78
CA PRO A 234 11.05 24.23 9.71
C PRO A 234 12.02 24.26 10.90
N SER A 235 11.52 24.65 12.08
CA SER A 235 12.24 24.47 13.34
C SER A 235 11.97 23.06 13.89
N SER A 236 13.06 22.36 14.16
CA SER A 236 13.12 20.98 14.61
C SER A 236 12.82 20.85 16.10
N LYS A 237 11.58 20.54 16.48
CA LYS A 237 11.27 19.84 17.76
C LYS A 237 10.05 18.92 17.58
N ARG A 238 10.28 17.61 17.75
CA ARG A 238 9.26 16.56 17.76
C ARG A 238 8.41 16.74 19.03
N ALA A 239 7.22 17.32 18.92
CA ALA A 239 6.25 17.35 20.01
C ALA A 239 5.45 16.02 20.02
N ARG A 240 5.38 15.36 21.18
CA ARG A 240 4.59 14.14 21.40
C ARG A 240 3.10 14.50 21.45
N ILE A 241 2.25 13.49 21.26
CA ILE A 241 0.78 13.58 21.26
C ILE A 241 0.22 14.19 22.57
N GLU A 242 0.99 14.14 23.66
CA GLU A 242 0.62 14.65 25.00
C GLU A 242 0.60 16.19 25.10
N ASP A 243 1.19 16.93 24.16
CA ASP A 243 1.31 18.40 24.22
C ASP A 243 0.11 19.16 23.60
N ILE A 244 -0.94 18.46 23.13
CA ILE A 244 -2.12 19.11 22.54
C ILE A 244 -3.18 19.28 23.64
N PRO A 245 -3.60 20.51 23.96
CA PRO A 245 -4.60 20.74 25.01
C PRO A 245 -5.94 20.06 24.66
N PRO A 246 -6.70 19.56 25.67
CA PRO A 246 -7.97 18.88 25.47
C PRO A 246 -9.05 19.81 24.84
N PRO A 247 -10.15 19.25 24.31
CA PRO A 247 -11.17 20.00 23.59
C PRO A 247 -11.69 21.20 24.40
N THR A 248 -11.64 22.39 23.81
CA THR A 248 -12.14 23.64 24.43
C THR A 248 -13.67 23.74 24.41
N LYS A 249 -14.33 22.95 23.56
CA LYS A 249 -15.80 22.91 23.42
C LYS A 249 -16.31 21.55 23.87
N LYS A 250 -17.15 21.50 24.92
CA LYS A 250 -17.77 20.26 25.40
C LYS A 250 -19.11 20.04 24.71
N LEU A 251 -19.20 19.00 23.88
CA LEU A 251 -20.45 18.49 23.33
C LEU A 251 -21.06 17.45 24.28
N THR A 252 -22.35 17.16 24.12
CA THR A 252 -22.97 16.05 24.86
C THR A 252 -22.42 14.72 24.34
N PRO A 253 -22.29 13.68 25.19
CA PRO A 253 -21.67 12.40 24.78
C PRO A 253 -22.28 11.76 23.53
N GLU A 254 -23.58 11.96 23.31
CA GLU A 254 -24.33 11.45 22.14
C GLU A 254 -23.95 12.16 20.83
N LEU A 255 -23.55 13.43 20.93
CA LEU A 255 -23.18 14.28 19.79
C LEU A 255 -21.67 14.34 19.57
N THR A 256 -20.86 13.82 20.50
CA THR A 256 -19.39 13.84 20.42
C THR A 256 -18.88 12.73 19.50
N PRO A 257 -18.23 13.05 18.36
CA PRO A 257 -17.56 12.04 17.55
C PRO A 257 -16.27 11.58 18.24
N PHE A 258 -16.15 10.27 18.45
CA PHE A 258 -14.94 9.60 18.91
C PHE A 258 -14.23 9.00 17.70
N VAL A 259 -13.08 9.56 17.35
CA VAL A 259 -12.45 9.34 16.04
C VAL A 259 -11.17 8.53 16.17
N LEU A 260 -11.01 7.52 15.31
CA LEU A 260 -9.72 6.89 15.03
C LEU A 260 -9.22 7.31 13.66
N PHE A 261 -7.94 7.67 13.60
CA PHE A 261 -7.23 7.92 12.34
C PHE A 261 -6.39 6.71 11.96
N THR A 262 -6.50 6.26 10.71
CA THR A 262 -5.66 5.19 10.16
C THR A 262 -5.15 5.52 8.76
N GLY A 263 -3.91 5.11 8.46
CA GLY A 263 -3.29 5.32 7.15
C GLY A 263 -2.67 6.71 6.92
N PHE A 264 -2.55 7.53 7.96
CA PHE A 264 -1.99 8.90 7.89
C PHE A 264 -0.63 9.02 8.58
N GLU A 265 0.15 10.01 8.15
CA GLU A 265 1.39 10.38 8.82
C GLU A 265 1.13 11.03 10.20
N PRO A 266 2.06 10.91 11.17
CA PRO A 266 1.90 11.52 12.49
C PRO A 266 1.62 13.03 12.46
N VAL A 267 2.22 13.77 11.53
CA VAL A 267 2.03 15.22 11.40
C VAL A 267 0.61 15.55 10.95
N GLN A 268 0.07 14.80 9.98
CA GLN A 268 -1.30 14.96 9.51
C GLN A 268 -2.29 14.57 10.62
N VAL A 269 -2.04 13.47 11.33
CA VAL A 269 -2.86 13.05 12.47
C VAL A 269 -2.90 14.16 13.53
N GLN A 270 -1.77 14.80 13.84
CA GLN A 270 -1.75 15.94 14.77
C GLN A 270 -2.60 17.12 14.27
N GLN A 271 -2.58 17.42 12.97
CA GLN A 271 -3.43 18.47 12.40
C GLN A 271 -4.92 18.11 12.49
N TYR A 272 -5.28 16.87 12.18
CA TYR A 272 -6.65 16.39 12.31
C TYR A 272 -7.13 16.40 13.76
N ILE A 273 -6.30 15.96 14.71
CA ILE A 273 -6.63 16.01 16.14
C ILE A 273 -6.91 17.45 16.59
N LYS A 274 -6.09 18.42 16.15
CA LYS A 274 -6.34 19.84 16.47
C LYS A 274 -7.70 20.30 15.95
N LYS A 275 -8.04 19.97 14.70
CA LYS A 275 -9.34 20.32 14.09
C LYS A 275 -10.50 19.66 14.84
N LEU A 276 -10.36 18.38 15.15
CA LEU A 276 -11.32 17.59 15.91
C LEU A 276 -11.59 18.19 17.29
N TYR A 277 -10.54 18.56 18.03
CA TYR A 277 -10.67 19.14 19.36
C TYR A 277 -11.29 20.55 19.34
N ILE A 278 -10.98 21.36 18.33
CA ILE A 278 -11.64 22.67 18.14
C ILE A 278 -13.15 22.51 17.92
N LEU A 279 -13.55 21.46 17.20
CA LEU A 279 -14.96 21.14 16.96
C LEU A 279 -15.66 20.52 18.19
N GLY A 280 -14.90 20.05 19.18
CA GLY A 280 -15.41 19.40 20.38
C GLY A 280 -15.53 17.87 20.28
N GLY A 281 -14.90 17.25 19.27
CA GLY A 281 -14.77 15.80 19.16
C GLY A 281 -13.55 15.27 19.92
N GLU A 282 -13.45 13.95 20.07
CA GLU A 282 -12.40 13.29 20.83
C GLU A 282 -11.70 12.18 20.05
N VAL A 283 -10.43 11.92 20.36
CA VAL A 283 -9.72 10.77 19.81
C VAL A 283 -10.12 9.54 20.62
N ALA A 284 -10.59 8.49 19.95
CA ALA A 284 -10.99 7.28 20.65
C ALA A 284 -9.77 6.53 21.22
N GLU A 285 -9.88 6.08 22.48
CA GLU A 285 -8.84 5.28 23.14
C GLU A 285 -8.76 3.84 22.59
N SER A 286 -9.89 3.34 22.05
CA SER A 286 -10.02 1.99 21.51
C SER A 286 -11.04 1.94 20.39
N ALA A 287 -11.04 0.84 19.61
CA ALA A 287 -12.03 0.63 18.56
C ALA A 287 -13.46 0.55 19.11
N GLN A 288 -13.67 -0.03 20.30
CA GLN A 288 -15.01 -0.16 20.88
C GLN A 288 -15.65 1.18 21.27
N LYS A 289 -14.84 2.19 21.61
CA LYS A 289 -15.33 3.55 21.90
C LYS A 289 -15.40 4.42 20.65
N CYS A 290 -14.94 3.94 19.52
CA CYS A 290 -14.84 4.71 18.29
C CYS A 290 -16.21 4.80 17.60
N THR A 291 -16.64 6.00 17.24
CA THR A 291 -17.82 6.22 16.40
C THR A 291 -17.47 6.36 14.92
N HIS A 292 -16.31 6.97 14.62
CA HIS A 292 -15.85 7.26 13.26
C HIS A 292 -14.42 6.78 13.03
N LEU A 293 -14.23 5.97 11.99
CA LEU A 293 -12.89 5.71 11.47
C LEU A 293 -12.63 6.65 10.28
N VAL A 294 -11.61 7.49 10.39
CA VAL A 294 -11.15 8.34 9.28
C VAL A 294 -10.00 7.61 8.57
N ALA A 295 -10.13 7.45 7.25
CA ALA A 295 -9.14 6.81 6.38
C ALA A 295 -9.25 7.31 4.93
N SER A 296 -8.13 7.42 4.21
CA SER A 296 -8.15 7.78 2.78
C SER A 296 -8.38 6.59 1.84
N LYS A 297 -8.10 5.37 2.31
CA LYS A 297 -8.23 4.12 1.54
C LYS A 297 -8.39 2.93 2.47
N VAL A 298 -8.96 1.84 1.97
CA VAL A 298 -9.12 0.59 2.71
C VAL A 298 -7.75 -0.05 2.89
N THR A 299 -7.36 -0.23 4.15
CA THR A 299 -6.07 -0.87 4.50
C THR A 299 -6.27 -1.87 5.61
N ARG A 300 -5.62 -3.04 5.52
CA ARG A 300 -5.64 -4.07 6.56
C ARG A 300 -4.72 -3.72 7.75
N THR A 301 -4.89 -2.51 8.28
CA THR A 301 -4.25 -2.06 9.52
C THR A 301 -5.05 -2.57 10.72
N VAL A 302 -4.40 -2.67 11.89
CA VAL A 302 -5.09 -3.11 13.11
C VAL A 302 -6.29 -2.23 13.41
N LYS A 303 -6.13 -0.90 13.35
CA LYS A 303 -7.21 0.06 13.59
C LYS A 303 -8.39 -0.13 12.64
N PHE A 304 -8.14 -0.39 11.36
CA PHE A 304 -9.22 -0.60 10.38
C PHE A 304 -9.95 -1.92 10.65
N LEU A 305 -9.21 -3.01 10.85
CA LEU A 305 -9.78 -4.34 11.08
C LEU A 305 -10.49 -4.47 12.43
N THR A 306 -10.11 -3.70 13.44
CA THR A 306 -10.87 -3.66 14.69
C THR A 306 -12.09 -2.74 14.59
N ALA A 307 -11.95 -1.59 13.92
CA ALA A 307 -13.01 -0.59 13.82
C ALA A 307 -14.18 -1.02 12.93
N ILE A 308 -13.93 -1.68 11.78
CA ILE A 308 -15.00 -2.01 10.81
C ILE A 308 -16.16 -2.82 11.41
N SER A 309 -15.90 -3.60 12.46
CA SER A 309 -16.93 -4.40 13.14
C SER A 309 -17.77 -3.62 14.15
N VAL A 310 -17.38 -2.40 14.51
CA VAL A 310 -17.96 -1.68 15.68
C VAL A 310 -18.32 -0.22 15.39
N VAL A 311 -17.65 0.44 14.45
CA VAL A 311 -17.89 1.87 14.17
C VAL A 311 -19.19 2.10 13.43
N LYS A 312 -19.74 3.29 13.61
CA LYS A 312 -20.94 3.73 12.89
C LYS A 312 -20.60 4.16 11.45
N HIS A 313 -19.47 4.85 11.29
CA HIS A 313 -19.08 5.44 10.01
C HIS A 313 -17.59 5.20 9.71
N ILE A 314 -17.29 4.93 8.44
CA ILE A 314 -15.94 4.98 7.89
C ILE A 314 -15.93 6.09 6.83
N VAL A 315 -15.18 7.15 7.08
CA VAL A 315 -15.20 8.37 6.27
C VAL A 315 -13.81 8.78 5.81
N THR A 316 -13.78 9.58 4.75
CA THR A 316 -12.56 10.19 4.23
C THR A 316 -12.15 11.41 5.08
N PRO A 317 -10.87 11.86 5.03
CA PRO A 317 -10.44 13.02 5.81
C PRO A 317 -11.18 14.32 5.44
N GLU A 318 -11.73 14.40 4.23
CA GLU A 318 -12.53 15.52 3.75
C GLU A 318 -13.74 15.80 4.64
N TRP A 319 -14.31 14.79 5.30
CA TRP A 319 -15.39 14.99 6.29
C TRP A 319 -14.95 15.92 7.41
N LEU A 320 -13.79 15.65 8.01
CA LEU A 320 -13.28 16.43 9.14
C LEU A 320 -12.85 17.84 8.70
N GLU A 321 -12.28 17.94 7.50
CA GLU A 321 -11.95 19.23 6.88
C GLU A 321 -13.18 20.10 6.66
N GLU A 322 -14.26 19.50 6.15
CA GLU A 322 -15.51 20.20 5.93
C GLU A 322 -16.19 20.56 7.25
N CYS A 323 -16.22 19.65 8.23
CA CYS A 323 -16.72 19.95 9.57
C CYS A 323 -16.00 21.16 10.17
N PHE A 324 -14.68 21.21 10.00
CA PHE A 324 -13.86 22.33 10.45
C PHE A 324 -14.20 23.62 9.67
N ARG A 325 -14.35 23.55 8.35
CA ARG A 325 -14.76 24.70 7.53
C ARG A 325 -16.12 25.27 7.97
N CYS A 326 -17.08 24.41 8.26
CA CYS A 326 -18.42 24.79 8.72
C CYS A 326 -18.49 25.08 10.22
N GLN A 327 -17.40 24.86 10.98
CA GLN A 327 -17.34 24.99 12.45
C GLN A 327 -18.40 24.16 13.20
N LYS A 328 -18.81 23.02 12.62
CA LYS A 328 -19.78 22.06 13.19
C LYS A 328 -19.57 20.68 12.59
N PHE A 329 -19.92 19.62 13.32
CA PHE A 329 -20.01 18.29 12.72
C PHE A 329 -21.18 18.24 11.73
N ILE A 330 -20.90 17.73 10.54
CA ILE A 330 -21.85 17.61 9.44
C ILE A 330 -22.11 16.14 9.13
N ASP A 331 -23.16 15.90 8.36
CA ASP A 331 -23.55 14.57 7.92
C ASP A 331 -22.44 13.85 7.12
N GLU A 332 -22.25 12.57 7.43
CA GLU A 332 -21.18 11.73 6.92
C GLU A 332 -21.45 11.19 5.50
N GLN A 333 -22.70 11.21 5.01
CA GLN A 333 -23.15 10.46 3.83
C GLN A 333 -22.33 10.77 2.58
N ASN A 334 -21.94 12.04 2.39
CA ASN A 334 -21.16 12.49 1.25
C ASN A 334 -19.64 12.21 1.36
N TYR A 335 -19.21 11.69 2.50
CA TYR A 335 -17.80 11.47 2.83
C TYR A 335 -17.51 10.03 3.22
N ILE A 336 -18.47 9.11 3.02
CA ILE A 336 -18.25 7.68 3.23
C ILE A 336 -17.08 7.24 2.34
N LEU A 337 -16.13 6.51 2.92
CA LEU A 337 -14.99 5.99 2.19
C LEU A 337 -15.46 5.02 1.09
N ARG A 338 -15.04 5.28 -0.15
CA ARG A 338 -15.21 4.37 -1.28
C ARG A 338 -13.84 4.10 -1.89
N ASP A 339 -13.49 2.83 -2.00
CA ASP A 339 -12.18 2.39 -2.50
C ASP A 339 -12.39 1.25 -3.50
N ALA A 340 -12.65 1.62 -4.75
CA ALA A 340 -12.94 0.66 -5.81
C ALA A 340 -11.78 -0.34 -6.03
N GLU A 341 -10.54 0.08 -5.84
CA GLU A 341 -9.37 -0.80 -5.99
C GLU A 341 -9.38 -1.90 -4.94
N ALA A 342 -9.60 -1.54 -3.67
CA ALA A 342 -9.65 -2.51 -2.58
C ALA A 342 -10.91 -3.40 -2.65
N GLU A 343 -12.06 -2.83 -3.02
CA GLU A 343 -13.32 -3.57 -3.19
C GLU A 343 -13.20 -4.66 -4.25
N VAL A 344 -12.55 -4.36 -5.38
CA VAL A 344 -12.21 -5.36 -6.40
C VAL A 344 -11.22 -6.38 -5.86
N LEU A 345 -10.14 -5.93 -5.21
CA LEU A 345 -9.07 -6.80 -4.70
C LEU A 345 -9.58 -7.86 -3.70
N PHE A 346 -10.49 -7.48 -2.81
CA PHE A 346 -11.05 -8.37 -1.79
C PHE A 346 -12.45 -8.88 -2.15
N SER A 347 -12.95 -8.56 -3.36
CA SER A 347 -14.27 -8.98 -3.86
C SER A 347 -15.40 -8.69 -2.87
N PHE A 348 -15.47 -7.45 -2.39
CA PHE A 348 -16.47 -7.01 -1.40
C PHE A 348 -16.91 -5.57 -1.65
N SER A 349 -17.95 -5.14 -0.92
CA SER A 349 -18.34 -3.74 -0.82
C SER A 349 -18.20 -3.28 0.61
N LEU A 350 -17.48 -2.17 0.84
CA LEU A 350 -17.28 -1.63 2.18
C LEU A 350 -18.61 -1.19 2.82
N GLU A 351 -19.48 -0.58 2.01
CA GLU A 351 -20.81 -0.14 2.45
C GLU A 351 -21.64 -1.32 2.96
N GLU A 352 -21.67 -2.41 2.18
CA GLU A 352 -22.44 -3.60 2.55
C GLU A 352 -21.83 -4.33 3.75
N SER A 353 -20.49 -4.36 3.86
CA SER A 353 -19.82 -4.88 5.05
C SER A 353 -20.22 -4.12 6.31
N LEU A 354 -20.24 -2.79 6.27
CA LEU A 354 -20.70 -1.98 7.41
C LEU A 354 -22.17 -2.27 7.77
N LYS A 355 -23.06 -2.38 6.78
CA LYS A 355 -24.46 -2.75 7.02
C LYS A 355 -24.57 -4.10 7.75
N ARG A 356 -23.81 -5.11 7.32
CA ARG A 356 -23.78 -6.43 8.00
C ARG A 356 -23.27 -6.30 9.44
N ALA A 357 -22.20 -5.55 9.67
CA ALA A 357 -21.63 -5.34 11.00
C ALA A 357 -22.64 -4.70 11.97
N HIS A 358 -23.48 -3.77 11.48
CA HIS A 358 -24.52 -3.13 12.29
C HIS A 358 -25.70 -4.05 12.62
N VAL A 359 -25.97 -5.06 11.79
CA VAL A 359 -27.05 -6.04 12.04
C VAL A 359 -26.63 -7.08 13.08
N SER A 360 -25.44 -7.64 12.96
CA SER A 360 -24.94 -8.61 13.93
C SER A 360 -23.42 -8.70 13.93
N PRO A 361 -22.78 -8.92 15.10
CA PRO A 361 -21.36 -9.22 15.15
C PRO A 361 -21.03 -10.48 14.35
N LEU A 362 -20.07 -10.39 13.43
CA LEU A 362 -19.65 -11.49 12.55
C LEU A 362 -19.36 -12.80 13.30
N PHE A 363 -18.69 -12.68 14.45
CA PHE A 363 -18.25 -13.80 15.27
C PHE A 363 -19.18 -14.06 16.46
N LYS A 364 -20.43 -13.60 16.41
CA LYS A 364 -21.45 -13.91 17.43
C LYS A 364 -21.53 -15.41 17.66
N ALA A 365 -21.46 -15.80 18.94
CA ALA A 365 -21.47 -17.18 19.41
C ALA A 365 -20.35 -18.06 18.81
N LYS A 366 -19.17 -17.48 18.53
CA LYS A 366 -17.99 -18.21 18.05
C LYS A 366 -16.79 -18.04 18.98
N TYR A 367 -16.10 -19.14 19.21
CA TYR A 367 -14.83 -19.21 19.91
C TYR A 367 -13.71 -19.50 18.93
N PHE A 368 -12.55 -18.91 19.16
CA PHE A 368 -11.37 -19.08 18.34
C PHE A 368 -10.25 -19.66 19.19
N TYR A 369 -9.58 -20.69 18.70
CA TYR A 369 -8.24 -21.03 19.19
C TYR A 369 -7.24 -20.68 18.11
N ILE A 370 -6.23 -19.88 18.47
CA ILE A 370 -5.24 -19.36 17.54
C ILE A 370 -3.86 -19.81 18.00
N THR A 371 -3.08 -20.43 17.12
CA THR A 371 -1.75 -20.94 17.48
C THR A 371 -0.75 -19.81 17.75
N PRO A 372 0.30 -20.03 18.57
CA PRO A 372 1.16 -18.94 19.05
C PRO A 372 2.01 -18.22 17.99
N GLY A 373 2.41 -18.92 16.93
CA GLY A 373 3.26 -18.45 15.84
C GLY A 373 2.50 -17.74 14.71
N ILE A 374 1.21 -17.48 14.88
CA ILE A 374 0.36 -16.75 13.92
C ILE A 374 0.93 -15.35 13.60
N CYS A 375 0.70 -14.89 12.38
CA CYS A 375 0.96 -13.51 11.98
C CYS A 375 -0.29 -12.92 11.30
N PRO A 376 -0.78 -11.71 11.69
CA PRO A 376 -0.32 -10.82 12.77
C PRO A 376 -0.27 -11.46 14.16
N SER A 377 0.35 -10.79 15.15
CA SER A 377 0.56 -11.38 16.49
C SER A 377 -0.74 -11.84 17.16
N LEU A 378 -0.66 -12.82 18.05
CA LEU A 378 -1.82 -13.34 18.80
C LEU A 378 -2.62 -12.24 19.51
N SER A 379 -1.94 -11.24 20.10
CA SER A 379 -2.60 -10.10 20.74
C SER A 379 -3.40 -9.24 19.74
N THR A 380 -2.87 -9.06 18.53
CA THR A 380 -3.54 -8.33 17.46
C THR A 380 -4.74 -9.12 16.93
N MET A 381 -4.56 -10.41 16.67
CA MET A 381 -5.64 -11.30 16.22
C MET A 381 -6.77 -11.36 17.25
N LYS A 382 -6.42 -11.47 18.53
CA LYS A 382 -7.39 -11.44 19.64
C LYS A 382 -8.21 -10.16 19.64
N ALA A 383 -7.57 -8.99 19.52
CA ALA A 383 -8.28 -7.72 19.48
C ALA A 383 -9.28 -7.63 18.31
N ILE A 384 -8.91 -8.14 17.12
CA ILE A 384 -9.78 -8.17 15.94
C ILE A 384 -10.97 -9.10 16.17
N VAL A 385 -10.73 -10.31 16.68
CA VAL A 385 -11.79 -11.30 16.98
C VAL A 385 -12.77 -10.76 18.02
N GLU A 386 -12.27 -10.14 19.09
CA GLU A 386 -13.12 -9.62 20.16
C GLU A 386 -13.95 -8.40 19.71
N CYS A 387 -13.40 -7.52 18.87
CA CYS A 387 -14.18 -6.42 18.28
C CYS A 387 -15.30 -6.94 17.36
N ALA A 388 -15.09 -8.07 16.69
CA ALA A 388 -16.10 -8.72 15.85
C ALA A 388 -17.08 -9.63 16.64
N GLY A 389 -17.02 -9.63 17.99
CA GLY A 389 -17.95 -10.34 18.86
C GLY A 389 -17.58 -11.79 19.20
N GLY A 390 -16.39 -12.25 18.81
CA GLY A 390 -15.88 -13.57 19.12
C GLY A 390 -15.11 -13.61 20.45
N LYS A 391 -14.75 -14.81 20.92
CA LYS A 391 -13.82 -14.98 22.06
C LYS A 391 -12.64 -15.86 21.71
N VAL A 392 -11.45 -15.49 22.15
CA VAL A 392 -10.24 -16.31 21.94
C VAL A 392 -9.98 -17.19 23.17
N LEU A 393 -9.86 -18.49 22.94
CA LEU A 393 -9.48 -19.49 23.94
C LEU A 393 -7.99 -19.38 24.27
N SER A 394 -7.67 -19.36 25.56
CA SER A 394 -6.27 -19.30 26.03
C SER A 394 -5.54 -20.64 26.00
N LYS A 395 -6.29 -21.75 25.92
CA LYS A 395 -5.75 -23.11 25.90
C LYS A 395 -6.24 -23.85 24.66
N GLN A 396 -5.38 -24.73 24.17
CA GLN A 396 -5.70 -25.64 23.08
C GLN A 396 -6.93 -26.51 23.46
N PRO A 397 -8.01 -26.50 22.65
CA PRO A 397 -9.18 -27.32 22.95
C PRO A 397 -8.87 -28.80 22.69
N SER A 398 -9.34 -29.69 23.57
CA SER A 398 -9.26 -31.13 23.31
C SER A 398 -10.24 -31.52 22.20
N PHE A 399 -9.96 -32.63 21.51
CA PHE A 399 -10.87 -33.18 20.52
C PHE A 399 -12.29 -33.40 21.07
N ARG A 400 -12.41 -33.93 22.29
CA ARG A 400 -13.71 -34.15 22.95
C ARG A 400 -14.50 -32.84 23.07
N LYS A 401 -13.83 -31.75 23.45
CA LYS A 401 -14.45 -30.42 23.56
C LYS A 401 -14.89 -29.90 22.19
N LEU A 402 -14.08 -30.08 21.15
CA LEU A 402 -14.44 -29.68 19.78
C LEU A 402 -15.69 -30.45 19.29
N MET A 403 -15.74 -31.76 19.53
CA MET A 403 -16.88 -32.59 19.13
C MET A 403 -18.16 -32.26 19.89
N GLU A 404 -18.06 -31.98 21.19
CA GLU A 404 -19.20 -31.55 22.00
C GLU A 404 -19.81 -30.25 21.47
N HIS A 405 -18.96 -29.26 21.17
CA HIS A 405 -19.38 -27.98 20.58
C HIS A 405 -19.92 -28.13 19.14
N LYS A 406 -19.46 -29.14 18.38
CA LYS A 406 -19.95 -29.42 17.02
C LYS A 406 -21.30 -30.14 17.01
N GLN A 407 -21.56 -31.00 17.99
CA GLN A 407 -22.80 -31.79 18.08
C GLN A 407 -23.92 -31.04 18.81
N ASN A 408 -23.57 -30.13 19.72
CA ASN A 408 -24.54 -29.37 20.49
C ASN A 408 -24.68 -27.95 19.94
N SER A 409 -25.73 -27.71 19.17
CA SER A 409 -26.04 -26.39 18.57
C SER A 409 -26.34 -25.27 19.57
N SER A 410 -26.49 -25.58 20.86
CA SER A 410 -26.61 -24.58 21.93
C SER A 410 -25.25 -24.03 22.40
N LEU A 411 -24.15 -24.70 22.05
CA LEU A 411 -22.79 -24.26 22.38
C LEU A 411 -22.19 -23.41 21.25
N SER A 412 -21.28 -22.51 21.62
CA SER A 412 -20.57 -21.66 20.65
C SER A 412 -19.61 -22.47 19.78
N GLU A 413 -19.67 -22.32 18.47
CA GLU A 413 -18.76 -22.99 17.53
C GLU A 413 -17.29 -22.66 17.84
N ILE A 414 -16.38 -23.65 17.80
CA ILE A 414 -14.94 -23.44 17.99
C ILE A 414 -14.21 -23.53 16.64
N ILE A 415 -13.57 -22.43 16.25
CA ILE A 415 -12.80 -22.29 15.01
C ILE A 415 -11.31 -22.33 15.34
N LEU A 416 -10.55 -23.13 14.59
CA LEU A 416 -9.11 -23.26 14.75
C LEU A 416 -8.38 -22.43 13.70
N ILE A 417 -7.50 -21.53 14.15
CA ILE A 417 -6.68 -20.68 13.28
C ILE A 417 -5.21 -21.00 13.52
N SER A 418 -4.47 -21.27 12.45
CA SER A 418 -3.04 -21.61 12.51
C SER A 418 -2.24 -20.94 11.39
N CYS A 419 -0.93 -21.17 11.38
CA CYS A 419 -0.02 -20.77 10.31
C CYS A 419 0.90 -21.93 9.93
N GLU A 420 1.58 -21.82 8.79
CA GLU A 420 2.47 -22.88 8.27
C GLU A 420 3.53 -23.33 9.31
N ASN A 421 4.04 -22.43 10.14
CA ASN A 421 5.04 -22.76 11.16
C ASN A 421 4.48 -23.64 12.29
N ASP A 422 3.18 -23.55 12.55
CA ASP A 422 2.52 -24.16 13.70
C ASP A 422 1.71 -25.40 13.31
N LEU A 423 1.74 -25.84 12.05
CA LEU A 423 0.99 -27.02 11.59
C LEU A 423 1.33 -28.29 12.36
N HIS A 424 2.54 -28.38 12.92
CA HIS A 424 2.94 -29.48 13.79
C HIS A 424 2.08 -29.58 15.07
N LEU A 425 1.57 -28.46 15.59
CA LEU A 425 0.65 -28.40 16.74
C LEU A 425 -0.77 -28.86 16.37
N CYS A 426 -1.09 -28.84 15.08
CA CYS A 426 -2.41 -29.16 14.54
C CYS A 426 -2.54 -30.61 14.04
N ARG A 427 -1.48 -31.43 14.13
CA ARG A 427 -1.46 -32.81 13.60
C ARG A 427 -2.63 -33.68 14.07
N GLU A 428 -2.99 -33.59 15.34
CA GLU A 428 -4.11 -34.36 15.89
C GLU A 428 -5.47 -33.93 15.30
N TYR A 429 -5.63 -32.64 14.98
CA TYR A 429 -6.83 -32.12 14.33
C TYR A 429 -6.95 -32.64 12.89
N PHE A 430 -5.86 -32.56 12.11
CA PHE A 430 -5.82 -33.07 10.75
C PHE A 430 -6.11 -34.57 10.68
N ALA A 431 -5.48 -35.37 11.55
CA ALA A 431 -5.68 -36.82 11.62
C ALA A 431 -7.15 -37.21 11.91
N ARG A 432 -7.94 -36.30 12.48
CA ARG A 432 -9.36 -36.51 12.81
C ARG A 432 -10.31 -35.71 11.92
N GLY A 433 -9.82 -35.16 10.81
CA GLY A 433 -10.62 -34.39 9.85
C GLY A 433 -11.24 -33.13 10.43
N ILE A 434 -10.57 -32.48 11.39
CA ILE A 434 -10.99 -31.19 11.94
C ILE A 434 -10.35 -30.07 11.12
N ASP A 435 -11.19 -29.13 10.72
CA ASP A 435 -10.79 -28.00 9.90
C ASP A 435 -9.96 -27.01 10.71
N VAL A 436 -8.83 -26.62 10.13
CA VAL A 436 -7.95 -25.58 10.64
C VAL A 436 -7.76 -24.58 9.52
N HIS A 437 -7.99 -23.29 9.79
CA HIS A 437 -7.89 -22.24 8.80
C HIS A 437 -6.65 -21.36 9.04
N ASN A 438 -6.21 -20.64 8.01
CA ASN A 438 -5.15 -19.65 8.13
C ASN A 438 -5.68 -18.28 8.63
N ALA A 439 -4.78 -17.32 8.86
CA ALA A 439 -5.14 -15.99 9.38
C ALA A 439 -6.14 -15.21 8.51
N GLU A 440 -6.19 -15.47 7.20
CA GLU A 440 -7.07 -14.74 6.26
C GLU A 440 -8.55 -15.03 6.53
N PHE A 441 -8.88 -16.18 7.12
CA PHE A 441 -10.24 -16.46 7.60
C PHE A 441 -10.77 -15.34 8.50
N VAL A 442 -9.94 -14.88 9.44
CA VAL A 442 -10.30 -13.79 10.35
C VAL A 442 -10.14 -12.44 9.68
N LEU A 443 -9.00 -12.19 9.05
CA LEU A 443 -8.64 -10.85 8.57
C LEU A 443 -9.48 -10.42 7.36
N THR A 444 -9.73 -11.34 6.40
CA THR A 444 -10.65 -11.09 5.28
C THR A 444 -12.09 -11.22 5.74
N GLY A 445 -12.39 -12.15 6.64
CA GLY A 445 -13.74 -12.31 7.17
C GLY A 445 -14.24 -11.04 7.85
N VAL A 446 -13.43 -10.39 8.69
CA VAL A 446 -13.78 -9.12 9.33
C VAL A 446 -13.83 -7.95 8.35
N LEU A 447 -12.91 -7.89 7.38
CA LEU A 447 -12.95 -6.82 6.37
C LEU A 447 -14.24 -6.89 5.54
N THR A 448 -14.62 -8.10 5.14
CA THR A 448 -15.80 -8.33 4.31
C THR A 448 -17.07 -8.49 5.14
N GLN A 449 -16.97 -8.70 6.45
CA GLN A 449 -18.10 -9.08 7.32
C GLN A 449 -18.84 -10.32 6.79
N THR A 450 -18.08 -11.32 6.33
CA THR A 450 -18.57 -12.64 5.87
C THR A 450 -17.63 -13.76 6.31
N LEU A 451 -18.13 -14.99 6.43
CA LEU A 451 -17.31 -16.15 6.79
C LEU A 451 -17.19 -17.09 5.59
N ASP A 452 -15.96 -17.39 5.20
CA ASP A 452 -15.64 -18.35 4.14
C ASP A 452 -14.84 -19.52 4.75
N TYR A 453 -15.53 -20.65 4.91
CA TYR A 453 -14.98 -21.86 5.53
C TYR A 453 -14.14 -22.69 4.55
N GLU A 454 -14.22 -22.43 3.24
CA GLU A 454 -13.56 -23.25 2.23
C GLU A 454 -12.21 -22.65 1.83
N SER A 455 -12.17 -21.36 1.48
CA SER A 455 -10.99 -20.75 0.84
C SER A 455 -9.74 -20.66 1.72
N TYR A 456 -9.89 -20.76 3.03
CA TYR A 456 -8.81 -20.51 3.99
C TYR A 456 -8.39 -21.74 4.81
N LYS A 457 -8.95 -22.91 4.50
CA LYS A 457 -8.63 -24.18 5.17
C LYS A 457 -7.22 -24.68 4.78
N PHE A 458 -6.50 -25.25 5.74
CA PHE A 458 -5.29 -26.02 5.47
C PHE A 458 -5.67 -27.41 4.95
N ASN A 459 -5.08 -27.79 3.81
CA ASN A 459 -5.25 -29.12 3.20
C ASN A 459 -4.37 -30.17 3.86
#